data_AF-A0A972LCK6-F1
#
_entry.id   AF-A0A972LCK6-F1
#
_cell.length_a   1.000
_cell.length_b   1.000
_cell.length_c   1.000
_cell.angle_alpha   90.00
_cell.angle_beta   90.00
_cell.angle_gamma   90.00
#
_symmetry.space_group_name_H-M   'P 1'
#
loop_
_entity.id
_entity.type
_entity.pdbx_description
1 polymer ?
#
loop_
_entity_poly.entity_id
_entity_poly.type
_entity_poly.pdbx_seq_one_letter_code
_entity_poly.pdbx_strand_id
1 'polypeptide(L)'
;MSGGDEEALVKEKARDDAAAAVGVAAAELEIAIAQARIADVDADPAADANVSAKQANLDSANSALATAESEYSAPMRDNLDQWEAAVPNFIWANVVAYDQAIAQLSAIYNGDVATLETAMDSAEAALVTALEAEDKAQRAAAMVADALDRAAAASDYLRDTHQRRLISAVRGDNGS
;
A
#
# COMPACT_ATOMS: atom_id res chain seq x y z
N MET A 1 42.08 11.11 10.12
CA MET A 1 41.36 11.13 8.84
C MET A 1 42.26 11.78 7.81
N SER A 2 42.71 10.98 6.85
CA SER A 2 43.36 11.48 5.65
C SER A 2 42.29 12.13 4.74
N GLY A 3 42.69 13.00 3.80
CA GLY A 3 41.73 13.59 2.85
C GLY A 3 40.99 12.55 1.99
N GLY A 4 41.54 11.35 1.82
CA GLY A 4 40.88 10.23 1.13
C GLY A 4 39.80 9.53 1.97
N ASP A 5 39.88 9.61 3.30
CA ASP A 5 38.88 9.03 4.20
C ASP A 5 37.59 9.88 4.18
N GLU A 6 37.76 11.21 4.17
CA GLU A 6 36.64 12.15 4.09
C GLU A 6 35.92 12.05 2.73
N GLU A 7 36.66 11.90 1.64
CA GLU A 7 36.09 11.68 0.31
C GLU A 7 35.30 10.37 0.23
N ALA A 8 35.84 9.26 0.78
CA ALA A 8 35.16 7.96 0.77
C ALA A 8 33.81 8.02 1.51
N LEU A 9 33.75 8.66 2.68
CA LEU A 9 32.49 8.84 3.43
C LEU A 9 31.48 9.71 2.68
N VAL A 10 31.92 10.78 2.03
CA VAL A 10 31.03 11.64 1.24
C VAL A 10 30.42 10.85 0.08
N LYS A 11 31.20 9.99 -0.59
CA LYS A 11 30.72 9.16 -1.69
C LYS A 11 29.82 8.03 -1.23
N GLU A 12 30.13 7.39 -0.11
CA GLU A 12 29.23 6.40 0.51
C GLU A 12 27.88 7.02 0.88
N LYS A 13 27.90 8.18 1.56
CA LYS A 13 26.67 8.91 1.89
C LYS A 13 25.86 9.26 0.64
N ALA A 14 26.52 9.75 -0.42
CA ALA A 14 25.82 10.08 -1.66
C ALA A 14 25.15 8.86 -2.31
N ARG A 15 25.79 7.68 -2.26
CA ARG A 15 25.19 6.41 -2.69
C ARG A 15 23.96 6.08 -1.85
N ASP A 16 24.07 6.16 -0.53
CA ASP A 16 22.99 5.77 0.38
C ASP A 16 21.79 6.73 0.29
N ASP A 17 22.04 8.04 0.19
CA ASP A 17 21.01 9.06 -0.05
C ASP A 17 20.31 8.82 -1.41
N ALA A 18 21.06 8.46 -2.47
CA ALA A 18 20.49 8.13 -3.77
C ALA A 18 19.65 6.84 -3.74
N ALA A 19 20.08 5.82 -2.99
CA ALA A 19 19.31 4.59 -2.80
C ALA A 19 18.00 4.85 -2.05
N ALA A 20 18.03 5.70 -1.01
CA ALA A 20 16.83 6.14 -0.32
C ALA A 20 15.88 6.91 -1.25
N ALA A 21 16.40 7.76 -2.13
CA ALA A 21 15.60 8.50 -3.10
C ALA A 21 14.89 7.58 -4.12
N VAL A 22 15.52 6.47 -4.54
CA VAL A 22 14.86 5.43 -5.35
C VAL A 22 13.67 4.84 -4.60
N GLY A 23 13.84 4.51 -3.32
CA GLY A 23 12.76 3.98 -2.48
C GLY A 23 11.56 4.94 -2.37
N VAL A 24 11.84 6.23 -2.15
CA VAL A 24 10.78 7.27 -2.11
C VAL A 24 10.09 7.39 -3.47
N ALA A 25 10.84 7.47 -4.57
CA ALA A 25 10.26 7.64 -5.91
C ALA A 25 9.41 6.43 -6.33
N ALA A 26 9.81 5.21 -5.96
CA ALA A 26 9.05 4.00 -6.22
C ALA A 26 7.71 4.00 -5.46
N ALA A 27 7.73 4.37 -4.17
CA ALA A 27 6.51 4.49 -3.36
C ALA A 27 5.55 5.56 -3.92
N GLU A 28 6.08 6.72 -4.34
CA GLU A 28 5.26 7.77 -4.96
C GLU A 28 4.61 7.32 -6.29
N LEU A 29 5.32 6.52 -7.09
CA LEU A 29 4.77 5.93 -8.31
C LEU A 29 3.63 4.94 -7.99
N GLU A 30 3.81 4.07 -6.99
CA GLU A 30 2.75 3.14 -6.57
C GLU A 30 1.49 3.88 -6.08
N ILE A 31 1.67 4.95 -5.29
CA ILE A 31 0.57 5.81 -4.85
C ILE A 31 -0.14 6.44 -6.06
N ALA A 32 0.59 6.96 -7.04
CA ALA A 32 0.00 7.56 -8.24
C ALA A 32 -0.79 6.53 -9.07
N ILE A 33 -0.27 5.31 -9.22
CA ILE A 33 -0.97 4.22 -9.91
C ILE A 33 -2.26 3.85 -9.18
N ALA A 34 -2.22 3.75 -7.85
CA ALA A 34 -3.40 3.47 -7.05
C ALA A 34 -4.46 4.57 -7.19
N GLN A 35 -4.04 5.85 -7.14
CA GLN A 35 -4.93 7.00 -7.34
C GLN A 35 -5.57 7.01 -8.74
N ALA A 36 -4.81 6.72 -9.79
CA ALA A 36 -5.32 6.63 -11.16
C ALA A 36 -6.41 5.54 -11.28
N ARG A 37 -6.19 4.36 -10.68
CA ARG A 37 -7.17 3.26 -10.67
C ARG A 37 -8.42 3.55 -9.86
N ILE A 38 -8.31 4.33 -8.78
CA ILE A 38 -9.46 4.77 -7.99
C ILE A 38 -10.30 5.78 -8.79
N ALA A 39 -9.65 6.65 -9.57
CA ALA A 39 -10.33 7.66 -10.38
C ALA A 39 -11.10 7.04 -11.56
N ASP A 40 -10.51 6.05 -12.24
CA ASP A 40 -11.16 5.27 -13.28
C ASP A 40 -10.56 3.85 -13.33
N VAL A 41 -11.38 2.85 -12.99
CA VAL A 41 -10.94 1.45 -12.92
C VAL A 41 -10.73 0.81 -14.28
N ASP A 42 -11.38 1.34 -15.33
CA ASP A 42 -11.31 0.81 -16.69
C ASP A 42 -10.26 1.55 -17.54
N ALA A 43 -9.74 2.69 -17.07
CA ALA A 43 -8.65 3.41 -17.72
C ALA A 43 -7.28 2.76 -17.49
N ASP A 44 -6.40 2.86 -18.48
CA ASP A 44 -4.99 2.45 -18.36
C ASP A 44 -4.22 3.48 -17.48
N PRO A 45 -3.73 3.10 -16.28
CA PRO A 45 -2.97 4.01 -15.43
C PRO A 45 -1.69 4.52 -16.08
N ALA A 46 -1.12 3.81 -17.07
CA ALA A 46 0.08 4.28 -17.77
C ALA A 46 -0.19 5.48 -18.68
N ALA A 47 -1.45 5.72 -19.06
CA ALA A 47 -1.86 6.91 -19.81
C ALA A 47 -2.09 8.14 -18.90
N ASP A 48 -2.12 7.95 -17.57
CA ASP A 48 -2.28 9.04 -16.62
C ASP A 48 -0.99 9.90 -16.54
N ALA A 49 -1.15 11.21 -16.67
CA ALA A 49 -0.02 12.14 -16.71
C ALA A 49 0.76 12.20 -15.38
N ASN A 50 0.09 11.98 -14.24
CA ASN A 50 0.75 11.96 -12.93
C ASN A 50 1.54 10.66 -12.75
N VAL A 51 1.01 9.52 -13.18
CA VAL A 51 1.75 8.25 -13.22
C VAL A 51 3.00 8.36 -14.09
N SER A 52 2.86 8.92 -15.30
CA SER A 52 4.02 9.16 -16.19
C SER A 52 5.07 10.09 -15.57
N ALA A 53 4.66 11.16 -14.89
CA ALA A 53 5.57 12.06 -14.20
C ALA A 53 6.32 11.35 -13.04
N LYS A 54 5.63 10.52 -12.26
CA LYS A 54 6.26 9.74 -11.18
C LYS A 54 7.22 8.66 -11.71
N GLN A 55 6.90 8.05 -12.86
CA GLN A 55 7.83 7.13 -13.52
C GLN A 55 9.12 7.85 -13.91
N ALA A 56 9.03 9.05 -14.50
CA ALA A 56 10.21 9.84 -14.87
C ALA A 56 11.08 10.22 -13.65
N ASN A 57 10.45 10.47 -12.49
CA ASN A 57 11.17 10.70 -11.24
C ASN A 57 11.93 9.44 -10.78
N LEU A 58 11.30 8.27 -10.84
CA LEU A 58 11.95 6.99 -10.52
C LEU A 58 13.14 6.71 -11.45
N ASP A 59 12.99 6.95 -12.75
CA ASP A 59 14.06 6.77 -13.74
C ASP A 59 15.25 7.73 -13.46
N SER A 60 14.94 8.96 -13.08
CA SER A 60 15.95 9.96 -12.67
C SER A 60 16.68 9.53 -11.39
N ALA A 61 15.95 9.03 -10.39
CA ALA A 61 16.53 8.53 -9.14
C ALA A 61 17.43 7.31 -9.39
N ASN A 62 17.02 6.37 -10.24
CA ASN A 62 17.84 5.22 -10.64
C ASN A 62 19.13 5.65 -11.35
N SER A 63 19.05 6.67 -12.21
CA SER A 63 20.22 7.23 -12.90
C SER A 63 21.19 7.90 -11.92
N ALA A 64 20.66 8.60 -10.91
CA ALA A 64 21.45 9.19 -9.84
C ALA A 64 22.14 8.14 -8.97
N LEU A 65 21.42 7.06 -8.59
CA LEU A 65 21.99 5.93 -7.85
C LEU A 65 23.12 5.27 -8.64
N ALA A 66 22.91 4.96 -9.92
CA ALA A 66 23.94 4.36 -10.77
C ALA A 66 25.19 5.25 -10.88
N THR A 67 25.00 6.58 -10.92
CA THR A 67 26.12 7.53 -10.90
C THR A 67 26.86 7.46 -9.56
N ALA A 68 26.16 7.53 -8.43
CA ALA A 68 26.75 7.46 -7.11
C ALA A 68 27.48 6.14 -6.84
N GLU A 69 26.93 5.01 -7.29
CA GLU A 69 27.59 3.70 -7.23
C GLU A 69 28.88 3.66 -8.06
N SER A 70 28.90 4.30 -9.23
CA SER A 70 30.10 4.38 -10.07
C SER A 70 31.19 5.27 -9.47
N GLU A 71 30.79 6.32 -8.74
CA GLU A 71 31.71 7.22 -8.05
C GLU A 71 32.25 6.62 -6.75
N TYR A 72 31.48 5.76 -6.08
CA TYR A 72 31.93 5.00 -4.91
C TYR A 72 32.79 3.80 -5.32
N SER A 73 34.06 4.09 -5.58
CA SER A 73 35.02 3.11 -6.12
C SER A 73 35.38 1.98 -5.14
N ALA A 74 35.92 0.87 -5.67
CA ALA A 74 36.37 -0.25 -4.83
C ALA A 74 37.46 0.14 -3.80
N PRO A 75 38.48 0.96 -4.14
CA PRO A 75 39.45 1.43 -3.15
C PRO A 75 38.84 2.25 -2.00
N MET A 76 37.75 2.99 -2.26
CA MET A 76 37.04 3.73 -1.20
C MET A 76 36.35 2.77 -0.23
N ARG A 77 35.71 1.71 -0.75
CA ARG A 77 35.14 0.61 0.06
C ARG A 77 36.20 -0.07 0.92
N ASP A 78 37.30 -0.49 0.30
CA ASP A 78 38.39 -1.18 1.00
C ASP A 78 39.00 -0.33 2.12
N ASN A 79 39.04 1.01 1.94
CA ASN A 79 39.50 1.94 2.97
C ASN A 79 38.52 2.00 4.15
N LEU A 80 37.22 2.10 3.88
CA LEU A 80 36.19 2.12 4.92
C LEU A 80 36.11 0.79 5.67
N ASP A 81 36.19 -0.35 4.98
CA ASP A 81 36.22 -1.67 5.61
C ASP A 81 37.41 -1.83 6.57
N GLN A 82 38.58 -1.30 6.20
CA GLN A 82 39.77 -1.29 7.07
C GLN A 82 39.56 -0.41 8.31
N TRP A 83 38.91 0.74 8.14
CA TRP A 83 38.52 1.61 9.24
C TRP A 83 37.52 0.92 10.18
N GLU A 84 36.49 0.29 9.62
CA GLU A 84 35.49 -0.45 10.40
C GLU A 84 36.13 -1.60 11.19
N ALA A 85 37.02 -2.36 10.56
CA ALA A 85 37.76 -3.44 11.20
C ALA A 85 38.71 -2.97 12.32
N ALA A 86 39.21 -1.73 12.22
CA ALA A 86 40.13 -1.14 13.21
C ALA A 86 39.41 -0.62 14.47
N VAL A 87 38.12 -0.33 14.38
CA VAL A 87 37.33 0.23 15.50
C VAL A 87 36.66 -0.90 16.28
N PRO A 88 36.85 -0.99 17.61
CA PRO A 88 36.16 -1.98 18.43
C PRO A 88 34.64 -1.90 18.27
N ASN A 89 34.00 -3.03 17.97
CA ASN A 89 32.58 -3.17 17.60
C ASN A 89 31.59 -2.46 18.56
N PHE A 90 31.93 -2.33 19.85
CA PHE A 90 31.09 -1.63 20.83
C PHE A 90 31.01 -0.11 20.59
N ILE A 91 32.01 0.50 19.95
CA ILE A 91 32.01 1.93 19.61
C ILE A 91 31.05 2.18 18.44
N TRP A 92 31.06 1.33 17.41
CA TRP A 92 30.10 1.41 16.30
C TRP A 92 28.66 1.19 16.75
N ALA A 93 28.42 0.25 17.65
CA ALA A 93 27.09 0.04 18.24
C ALA A 93 26.57 1.31 18.95
N ASN A 94 27.44 2.05 19.63
CA ASN A 94 27.07 3.31 20.28
C ASN A 94 26.84 4.45 19.28
N VAL A 95 27.60 4.53 18.18
CA VAL A 95 27.39 5.52 17.12
C VAL A 95 26.08 5.27 16.38
N VAL A 96 25.79 4.02 15.99
CA VAL A 96 24.52 3.64 15.37
C VAL A 96 23.34 3.97 16.29
N ALA A 97 23.44 3.64 17.58
CA ALA A 97 22.40 3.98 18.55
C ALA A 97 22.20 5.51 18.69
N TYR A 98 23.27 6.29 18.61
CA TYR A 98 23.22 7.75 18.66
C TYR A 98 22.62 8.35 17.38
N ASP A 99 23.01 7.90 16.20
CA ASP A 99 22.47 8.37 14.93
C ASP A 99 21.00 7.96 14.75
N GLN A 100 20.61 6.76 15.21
CA GLN A 100 19.21 6.35 15.27
C GLN A 100 18.41 7.25 16.22
N ALA A 101 18.96 7.58 17.39
CA ALA A 101 18.32 8.51 18.31
C ALA A 101 18.16 9.90 17.70
N ILE A 102 19.18 10.42 16.99
CA ILE A 102 19.08 11.70 16.27
C ILE A 102 18.07 11.62 15.14
N ALA A 103 18.09 10.57 14.32
CA ALA A 103 17.15 10.41 13.21
C ALA A 103 15.70 10.33 13.71
N GLN A 104 15.44 9.61 14.81
CA GLN A 104 14.13 9.59 15.47
C GLN A 104 13.76 10.96 16.03
N LEU A 105 14.70 11.64 16.69
CA LEU A 105 14.46 12.98 17.23
C LEU A 105 14.19 13.99 16.12
N SER A 106 14.91 13.93 15.01
CA SER A 106 14.71 14.75 13.81
C SER A 106 13.44 14.37 13.05
N ALA A 107 13.03 13.11 13.00
CA ALA A 107 11.75 12.72 12.44
C ALA A 107 10.58 13.25 13.26
N ILE A 108 10.70 13.25 14.60
CA ILE A 108 9.72 13.84 15.52
C ILE A 108 9.75 15.38 15.47
N TYR A 109 10.91 15.98 15.27
CA TYR A 109 11.10 17.43 15.28
C TYR A 109 10.80 18.09 13.91
N ASN A 110 11.13 17.42 12.81
CA ASN A 110 10.87 17.90 11.44
C ASN A 110 9.55 17.37 10.86
N GLY A 111 9.02 16.28 11.42
CA GLY A 111 7.65 15.88 11.17
C GLY A 111 6.74 16.84 11.92
N ASP A 112 5.87 17.55 11.20
CA ASP A 112 4.77 18.26 11.84
C ASP A 112 3.85 17.20 12.45
N VAL A 113 4.06 16.89 13.73
CA VAL A 113 3.29 15.88 14.49
C VAL A 113 1.79 16.12 14.32
N ALA A 114 1.36 17.38 14.22
CA ALA A 114 -0.03 17.74 13.96
C ALA A 114 -0.50 17.27 12.56
N THR A 115 0.35 17.36 11.54
CA THR A 115 0.06 16.84 10.19
C THR A 115 -0.02 15.30 10.21
N LEU A 116 0.86 14.63 10.95
CA LEU A 116 0.85 13.16 11.06
C LEU A 116 -0.38 12.65 11.82
N GLU A 117 -0.72 13.29 12.93
CA GLU A 117 -1.96 13.03 13.68
C GLU A 117 -3.18 13.28 12.80
N THR A 118 -3.23 14.42 12.09
CA THR A 118 -4.35 14.72 11.18
C THR A 118 -4.47 13.70 10.05
N ALA A 119 -3.35 13.22 9.49
CA ALA A 119 -3.34 12.19 8.46
C ALA A 119 -3.82 10.84 9.01
N MET A 120 -3.41 10.48 10.23
CA MET A 120 -3.86 9.26 10.91
C MET A 120 -5.36 9.32 11.22
N ASP A 121 -5.84 10.42 11.79
CA ASP A 121 -7.27 10.65 12.07
C ASP A 121 -8.10 10.59 10.78
N SER A 122 -7.61 11.20 9.71
CA SER A 122 -8.28 11.17 8.40
C SER A 122 -8.33 9.76 7.80
N ALA A 123 -7.25 9.00 7.93
CA ALA A 123 -7.20 7.60 7.47
C ALA A 123 -8.14 6.71 8.30
N GLU A 124 -8.20 6.91 9.62
CA GLU A 124 -9.12 6.20 10.51
C GLU A 124 -10.58 6.51 10.16
N ALA A 125 -10.91 7.79 9.96
CA ALA A 125 -12.27 8.19 9.55
C ALA A 125 -12.67 7.61 8.18
N ALA A 126 -11.75 7.56 7.23
CA ALA A 126 -11.97 6.94 5.92
C ALA A 126 -12.21 5.42 6.04
N LEU A 127 -11.43 4.73 6.88
CA LEU A 127 -11.59 3.30 7.15
C LEU A 127 -12.96 3.00 7.78
N VAL A 128 -13.37 3.76 8.80
CA VAL A 128 -14.68 3.61 9.45
C VAL A 128 -15.80 3.79 8.42
N THR A 129 -15.72 4.81 7.57
CA THR A 129 -16.72 5.05 6.51
C THR A 129 -16.81 3.89 5.52
N ALA A 130 -15.66 3.32 5.13
CA ALA A 130 -15.62 2.16 4.23
C ALA A 130 -16.24 0.91 4.87
N LEU A 131 -15.93 0.64 6.15
CA LEU A 131 -16.52 -0.47 6.90
C LEU A 131 -18.03 -0.31 7.08
N GLU A 132 -18.53 0.91 7.34
CA GLU A 132 -19.96 1.17 7.38
C GLU A 132 -20.67 0.94 6.03
N ALA A 133 -20.00 1.30 4.93
CA ALA A 133 -20.51 1.07 3.58
C ALA A 133 -20.54 -0.43 3.24
N GLU A 134 -19.50 -1.18 3.62
CA GLU A 134 -19.45 -2.63 3.48
C GLU A 134 -20.56 -3.32 4.29
N ASP A 135 -20.73 -2.96 5.57
CA ASP A 135 -21.79 -3.52 6.42
C ASP A 135 -23.19 -3.25 5.84
N LYS A 136 -23.44 -2.04 5.32
CA LYS A 136 -24.69 -1.73 4.61
C LYS A 136 -24.89 -2.61 3.38
N ALA A 137 -23.84 -2.84 2.58
CA ALA A 137 -23.91 -3.70 1.40
C ALA A 137 -24.19 -5.16 1.78
N GLN A 138 -23.54 -5.68 2.82
CA GLN A 138 -23.77 -7.04 3.33
C GLN A 138 -25.22 -7.21 3.83
N ARG A 139 -25.74 -6.25 4.61
CA ARG A 139 -27.15 -6.27 5.06
C ARG A 139 -28.13 -6.20 3.89
N ALA A 140 -27.86 -5.38 2.88
CA ALA A 140 -28.69 -5.31 1.68
C ALA A 140 -28.70 -6.64 0.91
N ALA A 141 -27.53 -7.27 0.74
CA ALA A 141 -27.43 -8.60 0.11
C ALA A 141 -28.22 -9.67 0.89
N ALA A 142 -28.13 -9.67 2.22
CA ALA A 142 -28.89 -10.59 3.07
C ALA A 142 -30.41 -10.37 2.94
N MET A 143 -30.88 -9.12 2.88
CA MET A 143 -32.30 -8.80 2.66
C MET A 143 -32.80 -9.28 1.30
N VAL A 144 -31.98 -9.15 0.25
CA VAL A 144 -32.31 -9.65 -1.09
C VAL A 144 -32.39 -11.18 -1.09
N ALA A 145 -31.44 -11.87 -0.44
CA ALA A 145 -31.46 -13.32 -0.30
C ALA A 145 -32.73 -13.80 0.42
N ASP A 146 -33.09 -13.19 1.55
CA ASP A 146 -34.32 -13.50 2.30
C ASP A 146 -35.60 -13.23 1.47
N ALA A 147 -35.62 -12.16 0.67
CA ALA A 147 -36.72 -11.89 -0.25
C ALA A 147 -36.84 -12.96 -1.35
N LEU A 148 -35.72 -13.42 -1.90
CA LEU A 148 -35.69 -14.50 -2.89
C LEU A 148 -36.18 -15.82 -2.29
N ASP A 149 -35.73 -16.17 -1.08
CA ASP A 149 -36.17 -17.38 -0.38
C ASP A 149 -37.68 -17.37 -0.12
N ARG A 150 -38.23 -16.23 0.33
CA ARG A 150 -39.68 -16.06 0.49
C ARG A 150 -40.44 -16.21 -0.83
N ALA A 151 -39.92 -15.63 -1.91
CA ALA A 151 -40.54 -15.72 -3.23
C ALA A 151 -40.52 -17.15 -3.78
N ALA A 152 -39.41 -17.87 -3.58
CA ALA A 152 -39.28 -19.28 -3.95
C ALA A 152 -40.28 -20.15 -3.17
N ALA A 153 -40.37 -19.99 -1.85
CA ALA A 153 -41.32 -20.71 -1.01
C ALA A 153 -42.79 -20.46 -1.41
N ALA A 154 -43.13 -19.22 -1.75
CA ALA A 154 -44.48 -18.88 -2.24
C ALA A 154 -44.78 -19.54 -3.59
N SER A 155 -43.81 -19.56 -4.51
CA SER A 155 -43.92 -20.23 -5.81
C SER A 155 -44.13 -21.75 -5.65
N ASP A 156 -43.34 -22.40 -4.80
CA ASP A 156 -43.46 -23.83 -4.51
C ASP A 156 -44.81 -24.19 -3.90
N TYR A 157 -45.31 -23.38 -2.96
CA TYR A 157 -46.64 -23.56 -2.36
C TYR A 157 -47.75 -23.48 -3.42
N LEU A 158 -47.69 -22.50 -4.33
CA LEU A 158 -48.65 -22.36 -5.42
C LEU A 158 -48.59 -23.55 -6.38
N ARG A 159 -47.39 -24.02 -6.70
CA ARG A 159 -47.17 -25.18 -7.57
C ARG A 159 -47.74 -26.46 -6.97
N ASP A 160 -47.46 -26.74 -5.70
CA ASP A 160 -47.99 -27.90 -4.98
C ASP A 160 -49.52 -27.84 -4.87
N THR A 161 -50.08 -26.68 -4.53
CA THR A 161 -51.53 -26.47 -4.47
C THR A 161 -52.20 -26.71 -5.82
N HIS A 162 -51.62 -26.21 -6.91
CA HIS A 162 -52.13 -26.42 -8.27
C HIS A 162 -52.06 -27.91 -8.67
N GLN A 163 -50.95 -28.59 -8.37
CA GLN A 163 -50.77 -30.01 -8.66
C GLN A 163 -51.78 -30.87 -7.87
N ARG A 164 -52.02 -30.57 -6.58
CA ARG A 164 -53.04 -31.25 -5.76
C ARG A 164 -54.45 -31.04 -6.32
N ARG A 165 -54.77 -29.81 -6.76
CA ARG A 165 -56.06 -29.52 -7.41
C ARG A 165 -56.25 -30.29 -8.72
N LEU A 166 -55.22 -30.36 -9.56
CA LEU A 166 -55.26 -31.14 -10.80
C LEU A 166 -55.44 -32.64 -10.53
N ILE A 167 -54.70 -33.20 -9.57
CA ILE A 167 -54.81 -34.62 -9.21
C ILE A 167 -56.21 -34.94 -8.65
N SER A 168 -56.76 -34.06 -7.82
CA SER A 168 -58.14 -34.17 -7.30
C SER A 168 -59.17 -34.09 -8.43
N ALA A 169 -59.02 -33.16 -9.36
CA ALA A 169 -59.92 -33.01 -10.51
C ALA A 169 -59.86 -34.22 -11.46
N VAL A 170 -58.68 -34.82 -11.67
CA VAL A 170 -58.49 -36.00 -12.53
C VAL A 170 -58.97 -37.29 -11.86
N ARG A 171 -58.85 -37.44 -10.54
CA ARG A 171 -59.37 -38.61 -9.80
C ARG A 171 -60.89 -38.62 -9.66
N GLY A 172 -61.58 -37.51 -9.93
CA GLY A 172 -63.03 -37.45 -9.88
C GLY A 172 -63.62 -37.30 -8.47
N ASP A 173 -62.83 -36.88 -7.48
CA ASP A 173 -63.28 -36.67 -6.09
C ASP A 173 -64.19 -35.44 -5.91
N ASN A 174 -64.66 -34.80 -6.99
CA ASN A 174 -65.73 -33.81 -6.98
C ASN A 174 -67.12 -34.47 -7.15
N GLY A 175 -67.31 -35.63 -6.54
CA GLY A 175 -68.57 -36.37 -6.51
C GLY A 175 -69.19 -36.37 -5.11
N SER A 176 -70.36 -35.74 -5.01
CA SER A 176 -71.32 -35.60 -3.89
C SER A 176 -70.93 -34.71 -2.71
#